data_AF-A0A3A4RRN6-F1
#
_entry.id   AF-A0A3A4RRN6-F1
#
_cell.length_a   1.000
_cell.length_b   1.000
_cell.length_c   1.000
_cell.angle_alpha   90.00
_cell.angle_beta   90.00
_cell.angle_gamma   90.00
#
_symmetry.space_group_name_H-M   'P 1'
#
loop_
_entity.id
_entity.type
_entity.pdbx_description
1 polymer ?
#
loop_
_entity_poly.entity_id
_entity_poly.type
_entity_poly.pdbx_seq_one_letter_code
_entity_poly.pdbx_strand_id
1 'polypeptide(L)' 'MKPVYPFRRTCKEVSALLIAREDRALPLAERLALRLHLAMCEACPRFERQLLTMRSAMGQWRNYTED' A
#
# COMPACT_ATOMS: atom_id res chain seq x y z
N MET A 1 -16.07 14.66 -7.15
CA MET A 1 -15.39 14.42 -5.86
C MET A 1 -15.96 13.12 -5.25
N LYS A 2 -15.23 11.99 -5.23
CA LYS A 2 -15.73 10.79 -4.53
C LYS A 2 -15.55 11.01 -3.02
N PRO A 3 -16.60 10.86 -2.20
CA PRO A 3 -16.51 11.19 -0.78
C PRO A 3 -15.51 10.26 -0.10
N VAL A 4 -14.57 10.85 0.63
CA VAL A 4 -13.55 10.15 1.42
C VAL A 4 -14.20 9.73 2.74
N TYR A 5 -15.03 8.69 2.68
CA TYR A 5 -15.49 8.03 3.90
C TYR A 5 -14.45 6.99 4.32
N PRO A 6 -13.80 7.12 5.48
CA PRO A 6 -12.71 6.24 5.91
C PRO A 6 -13.15 4.77 6.08
N PHE A 7 -14.45 4.51 6.27
CA PHE A 7 -15.00 3.18 6.52
C PHE A 7 -15.47 2.41 5.27
N ARG A 8 -15.64 3.06 4.11
CA ARG A 8 -16.17 2.41 2.90
C ARG A 8 -15.14 2.31 1.78
N ARG A 9 -13.87 2.04 2.13
CA ARG A 9 -12.84 1.70 1.13
C ARG A 9 -12.87 0.21 0.86
N THR A 10 -13.05 -0.15 -0.40
CA THR A 10 -13.00 -1.55 -0.85
C THR A 10 -11.56 -2.06 -0.87
N CYS A 11 -11.37 -3.39 -0.81
CA CYS A 11 -10.03 -3.99 -0.92
C CYS A 11 -9.31 -3.52 -2.19
N LYS A 12 -10.04 -3.36 -3.32
CA LYS A 12 -9.47 -2.84 -4.58
C LYS A 12 -8.91 -1.42 -4.45
N GLU A 13 -9.63 -0.53 -3.79
CA GLU A 13 -9.14 0.84 -3.55
C GLU A 13 -7.95 0.86 -2.60
N VAL A 14 -7.94 -0.03 -1.61
CA VAL A 14 -6.84 -0.17 -0.64
C VAL A 14 -5.58 -0.71 -1.32
N SER A 15 -5.71 -1.72 -2.17
CA SER A 15 -4.61 -2.22 -3.01
C SER A 15 -4.06 -1.14 -3.92
N ALA A 16 -4.92 -0.33 -4.55
CA ALA A 16 -4.49 0.79 -5.38
C ALA A 16 -3.75 1.86 -4.57
N LEU A 17 -4.20 2.17 -3.34
CA LEU A 17 -3.50 3.08 -2.43
C LEU A 17 -2.16 2.51 -1.96
N LEU A 18 -2.08 1.22 -1.68
CA LEU A 18 -0.82 0.55 -1.31
C LEU A 18 0.23 0.66 -2.42
N ILE A 19 -0.17 0.44 -3.67
CA ILE A 19 0.70 0.63 -4.84
C ILE A 19 1.06 2.11 -4.99
N ALA A 20 0.08 3.01 -4.89
CA ALA A 20 0.33 4.45 -4.99
C ALA A 20 1.28 4.97 -3.90
N ARG A 21 1.32 4.34 -2.71
CA ARG A 21 2.27 4.68 -1.63
C ARG A 21 3.74 4.46 -2.04
N GLU A 22 3.99 3.52 -2.96
CA GLU A 22 5.34 3.23 -3.46
C GLU A 22 5.84 4.33 -4.41
N ASP A 23 4.92 4.87 -5.22
CA ASP A 23 5.23 5.91 -6.20
C ASP A 23 5.21 7.32 -5.58
N ARG A 24 4.27 7.58 -4.66
CA ARG A 24 4.05 8.92 -4.08
C ARG A 24 3.70 8.88 -2.60
N ALA A 25 3.99 9.97 -1.91
CA ALA A 25 3.56 10.16 -0.53
C ALA A 25 2.03 10.29 -0.45
N LEU A 26 1.38 9.43 0.35
CA LEU A 26 -0.06 9.54 0.61
C LEU A 26 -0.36 10.66 1.63
N PRO A 27 -1.46 11.42 1.46
CA PRO A 27 -1.95 12.36 2.46
C PRO A 27 -2.37 11.64 3.75
N LEU A 28 -2.31 12.36 4.88
CA LEU A 28 -2.52 11.77 6.22
C LEU A 28 -3.88 11.07 6.38
N ALA A 29 -4.94 11.61 5.79
CA ALA A 29 -6.28 11.01 5.82
C ALA A 29 -6.32 9.64 5.12
N GLU A 30 -5.62 9.49 3.99
CA GLU A 30 -5.54 8.21 3.26
C GLU A 30 -4.71 7.19 4.03
N ARG A 31 -3.64 7.62 4.71
CA ARG A 31 -2.86 6.74 5.59
C ARG A 31 -3.69 6.20 6.75
N LEU A 32 -4.54 7.03 7.35
CA LEU A 32 -5.42 6.61 8.43
C LEU A 32 -6.46 5.60 7.94
N ALA A 33 -7.13 5.90 6.82
CA ALA A 33 -8.10 4.98 6.21
C ALA A 33 -7.46 3.63 5.83
N LEU A 34 -6.24 3.67 5.29
CA LEU A 34 -5.46 2.47 4.96
C LEU A 34 -5.17 1.63 6.22
N ARG A 35 -4.69 2.24 7.31
CA ARG A 35 -4.42 1.55 8.57
C ARG A 35 -5.67 0.90 9.17
N LEU A 36 -6.80 1.62 9.16
CA LEU A 36 -8.07 1.08 9.63
C LEU A 36 -8.51 -0.14 8.81
N HIS A 37 -8.41 -0.07 7.47
CA HIS A 37 -8.77 -1.19 6.61
C HIS A 37 -7.86 -2.41 6.80
N LEU A 38 -6.55 -2.19 6.93
CA LEU A 38 -5.59 -3.26 7.20
C LEU A 38 -5.83 -3.94 8.57
N ALA A 39 -6.38 -3.23 9.55
CA ALA A 39 -6.73 -3.81 10.84
C ALA A 39 -8.01 -4.66 10.81
N MET A 40 -8.96 -4.36 9.92
CA MET A 40 -10.24 -5.08 9.82
C MET A 40 -10.29 -6.15 8.72
N CYS A 41 -9.34 -6.15 7.78
CA CYS A 41 -9.30 -7.08 6.64
C CYS A 41 -8.11 -8.02 6.76
N GLU A 42 -8.31 -9.32 6.55
CA GLU A 42 -7.23 -10.32 6.58
C GLU A 42 -6.43 -10.40 5.27
N ALA A 43 -7.06 -10.08 4.13
CA ALA A 43 -6.46 -10.21 2.81
C ALA A 43 -5.49 -9.06 2.49
N CYS A 44 -5.87 -7.82 2.80
CA CYS A 44 -5.07 -6.63 2.47
C CYS A 44 -3.67 -6.61 3.11
N PRO A 45 -3.47 -7.04 4.38
CA PRO A 45 -2.14 -7.17 4.98
C PRO A 45 -1.25 -8.24 4.33
N ARG A 46 -1.84 -9.28 3.72
CA ARG A 46 -1.08 -10.26 2.93
C ARG A 46 -0.56 -9.64 1.64
N PHE A 47 -1.39 -8.84 0.97
CA PHE A 47 -1.00 -8.11 -0.23
C PHE A 47 0.08 -7.06 0.06
N GLU A 48 -0.01 -6.31 1.16
CA GLU A 48 1.04 -5.37 1.56
C GLU A 48 2.40 -6.09 1.75
N ARG A 49 2.40 -7.25 2.40
CA ARG A 49 3.62 -8.06 2.56
C ARG A 49 4.21 -8.51 1.22
N GLN A 50 3.37 -8.91 0.26
CA GLN A 50 3.83 -9.25 -1.09
C GLN A 50 4.49 -8.06 -1.80
N LEU A 51 3.88 -6.87 -1.71
CA LEU A 51 4.47 -5.65 -2.27
C LEU A 51 5.83 -5.32 -1.62
N LEU A 52 5.94 -5.42 -0.30
CA LEU A 52 7.21 -5.20 0.41
C LEU A 52 8.29 -6.18 -0.04
N THR A 53 7.95 -7.47 -0.22
CA THR A 53 8.90 -8.46 -0.76
C THR A 53 9.38 -8.09 -2.16
N MET A 54 8.47 -7.71 -3.06
CA MET A 54 8.83 -7.27 -4.42
C MET A 54 9.74 -6.05 -4.40
N ARG A 55 9.42 -5.05 -3.57
CA ARG A 55 10.22 -3.84 -3.39
C ARG A 55 11.63 -4.15 -2.91
N SER A 56 11.75 -4.99 -1.88
CA SER A 56 13.05 -5.38 -1.33
C SER A 56 13.88 -6.18 -2.34
N ALA A 57 13.27 -7.08 -3.11
CA ALA A 57 13.96 -7.82 -4.16
C ALA A 57 14.48 -6.89 -5.27
N MET A 58 13.64 -5.98 -5.78
CA MET A 58 14.05 -5.00 -6.79
C MET A 58 15.12 -4.03 -6.27
N GLY A 59 15.00 -3.61 -5.01
CA GLY A 59 16.00 -2.76 -4.36
C GLY A 59 17.36 -3.46 -4.30
N GLN A 60 17.41 -4.72 -3.86
CA GLN A 60 18.65 -5.50 -3.85
C GLN A 60 19.24 -5.69 -5.25
N TRP A 61 18.41 -5.99 -6.25
CA TRP A 61 18.87 -6.16 -7.63
C TRP A 61 19.48 -4.88 -8.21
N ARG A 62 18.90 -3.71 -7.90
CA ARG A 62 19.46 -2.43 -8.34
C ARG A 62 20.85 -2.18 -7.73
N ASN A 63 21.02 -2.46 -6.44
CA ASN A 63 22.32 -2.34 -5.77
C ASN A 63 23.35 -3.35 -6.29
N TYR A 64 22.94 -4.54 -6.77
CA TYR A 64 23.85 -5.52 -7.38
C TYR A 64 24.47 -5.05 -8.70
N THR A 65 23.79 -4.18 -9.46
CA THR A 65 24.32 -3.67 -10.73
C THR A 65 25.34 -2.53 -10.53
N GLU A 66 25.42 -1.98 -9.32
CA GLU A 66 26.29 -0.86 -8.96
C GLU A 66 27.65 -1.31 -8.38
N ASP A 67 27.90 -2.63 -8.32
CA ASP A 67 29.20 -3.26 -7.93
C ASP A 67 29.90 -3.87 -9.16
#